data_AF-A0A2N8UB22-F1
#
_entry.id   AF-A0A2N8UB22-F1
#
_cell.length_a   1.000
_cell.length_b   1.000
_cell.length_c   1.000
_cell.angle_alpha   90.00
_cell.angle_beta   90.00
_cell.angle_gamma   90.00
#
_symmetry.space_group_name_H-M   'P 1'
#
loop_
_entity.id
_entity.type
_entity.pdbx_description
1 polymer ?
#
loop_
_entity_poly.entity_id
_entity_poly.type
_entity_poly.pdbx_seq_one_letter_code
_entity_poly.pdbx_strand_id
1 'polypeptide(L)'
;MSSVHPVLTLINRCDALAQQFDTTFSASCTLLTDMANGVVAPGGPQTMDDTLSVLRSTLERCEAVVGEMLGCIYADIPLLLDQLDAGEGKEVGSWNARQALDGISQLFYSYQDLLTDKRELLADFTCEEVSPSQFIQRWTSIDATLASQRKQQVDDLADLLAAF
;
A
#
# COMPACT_ATOMS: atom_id res chain seq x y z
N MET A 1 9.54 31.81 -7.00
CA MET A 1 8.65 30.96 -6.17
C MET A 1 8.48 29.68 -6.94
N SER A 2 9.23 28.63 -6.59
CA SER A 2 9.27 27.38 -7.33
C SER A 2 7.90 26.72 -7.28
N SER A 3 7.18 26.72 -8.40
CA SER A 3 5.96 25.95 -8.57
C SER A 3 6.34 24.47 -8.44
N VAL A 4 5.91 23.83 -7.35
CA VAL A 4 6.08 22.38 -7.18
C VAL A 4 5.42 21.70 -8.36
N HIS A 5 6.18 20.90 -9.11
CA HIS A 5 5.69 20.22 -10.31
C HIS A 5 4.48 19.34 -9.93
N PRO A 6 3.34 19.42 -10.65
CA PRO A 6 2.10 18.76 -10.25
C PRO A 6 2.26 17.23 -10.14
N VAL A 7 3.14 16.65 -10.95
CA VAL A 7 3.49 15.22 -10.85
C VAL A 7 4.22 14.89 -9.55
N LEU A 8 5.12 15.77 -9.06
CA LEU A 8 5.85 15.55 -7.80
C LEU A 8 4.90 15.58 -6.60
N THR A 9 3.88 16.45 -6.64
CA THR A 9 2.79 16.46 -5.65
C THR A 9 2.02 15.15 -5.64
N LEU A 10 1.65 14.61 -6.81
CA LEU A 10 0.96 13.33 -6.88
C LEU A 10 1.83 12.19 -6.36
N ILE A 11 3.09 12.13 -6.79
CA ILE A 11 4.04 11.09 -6.36
C ILE A 11 4.19 11.09 -4.82
N ASN A 12 4.38 12.26 -4.20
CA ASN A 12 4.48 12.37 -2.74
C ASN A 12 3.19 11.91 -2.04
N ARG A 13 2.02 12.22 -2.61
CA ARG A 13 0.74 11.72 -2.10
C ARG A 13 0.67 10.20 -2.22
N CYS A 14 1.12 9.63 -3.33
CA CYS A 14 1.12 8.20 -3.55
C CYS A 14 2.05 7.46 -2.56
N ASP A 15 3.24 8.00 -2.31
CA ASP A 15 4.16 7.49 -1.29
C ASP A 15 3.55 7.52 0.11
N ALA A 16 2.92 8.65 0.49
CA ALA A 16 2.24 8.77 1.77
C ALA A 16 1.10 7.76 1.94
N LEU A 17 0.34 7.46 0.88
CA LEU A 17 -0.70 6.44 0.90
C LEU A 17 -0.10 5.03 1.07
N ALA A 18 0.96 4.71 0.32
CA ALA A 18 1.66 3.44 0.44
C ALA A 18 2.24 3.23 1.85
N GLN A 19 2.83 4.27 2.44
CA GLN A 19 3.34 4.24 3.81
C GLN A 19 2.23 4.04 4.84
N GLN A 20 1.08 4.69 4.66
CA GLN A 20 -0.08 4.53 5.55
C GLN A 20 -0.66 3.12 5.50
N PHE A 21 -0.82 2.54 4.31
CA PHE A 21 -1.24 1.15 4.15
C PHE A 21 -0.30 0.23 4.92
N ASP A 22 1.00 0.38 4.67
CA ASP A 22 2.01 -0.50 5.26
C ASP A 22 2.12 -0.40 6.76
N THR A 23 2.11 0.81 7.30
CA THR A 23 2.14 1.03 8.75
C THR A 23 0.94 0.38 9.42
N THR A 24 -0.24 0.51 8.80
CA THR A 24 -1.48 -0.07 9.29
C THR A 24 -1.43 -1.60 9.22
N PHE A 25 -1.00 -2.15 8.09
CA PHE A 25 -0.94 -3.60 7.89
C PHE A 25 0.15 -4.25 8.74
N SER A 26 1.34 -3.64 8.84
CA SER A 26 2.45 -4.16 9.64
C SER A 26 2.09 -4.30 11.13
N ALA A 27 1.28 -3.38 11.66
CA ALA A 27 0.80 -3.47 13.03
C ALA A 27 -0.02 -4.74 13.27
N SER A 28 -0.83 -5.16 12.28
CA SER A 28 -1.58 -6.42 12.36
C SER A 28 -0.68 -7.66 12.27
N CYS A 29 0.39 -7.60 11.45
CA CYS A 29 1.37 -8.67 11.36
C CYS A 29 2.15 -8.87 12.67
N THR A 30 2.56 -7.76 13.30
CA THR A 30 3.21 -7.79 14.61
C THR A 30 2.28 -8.38 15.66
N LEU A 31 1.02 -7.93 15.70
CA LEU A 31 0.01 -8.47 16.63
C LEU A 31 -0.12 -10.00 16.53
N LEU A 32 -0.26 -10.53 15.32
CA LEU A 32 -0.42 -11.97 15.12
C LEU A 32 0.85 -12.76 15.41
N THR A 33 2.02 -12.17 15.14
CA THR A 33 3.31 -12.78 15.45
C THR A 33 3.54 -12.84 16.96
N ASP A 34 3.24 -11.76 17.69
CA ASP A 34 3.34 -11.71 19.15
C ASP A 34 2.40 -12.73 19.79
N MET A 35 1.16 -12.82 19.29
CA MET A 35 0.20 -13.83 19.73
C MET A 35 0.70 -15.27 19.47
N ALA A 36 1.28 -15.54 18.30
CA ALA A 36 1.87 -16.84 17.99
C ALA A 36 3.04 -17.21 18.91
N ASN A 37 3.80 -16.20 19.35
CA ASN A 37 4.93 -16.35 20.28
C ASN A 37 4.51 -16.36 21.75
N GLY A 38 3.21 -16.23 22.06
CA GLY A 38 2.70 -16.18 23.44
C GLY A 38 3.01 -14.86 24.17
N VAL A 39 3.35 -13.81 23.43
CA VAL A 39 3.60 -12.46 23.97
C VAL A 39 2.27 -11.72 24.05
N VAL A 40 1.81 -11.44 25.27
CA VAL A 40 0.60 -10.64 25.51
C VAL A 40 1.01 -9.21 25.84
N ALA A 41 0.79 -8.30 24.88
CA ALA A 41 1.02 -6.88 25.12
C ALA A 41 0.05 -6.35 26.20
N PRO A 42 0.51 -5.57 27.19
CA PRO A 42 -0.38 -4.95 28.17
C PRO A 42 -1.39 -4.02 27.47
N GLY A 43 -2.68 -4.30 27.61
CA GLY A 43 -3.75 -3.54 26.94
C GLY A 43 -4.04 -3.94 25.48
N GLY A 44 -3.39 -4.98 24.96
CA GLY A 44 -3.70 -5.59 23.67
C GLY A 44 -4.92 -6.53 23.73
N PRO A 45 -5.46 -6.96 22.57
CA PRO A 45 -6.57 -7.91 22.50
C PRO A 45 -6.25 -9.19 23.29
N GLN A 46 -7.19 -9.62 24.14
CA GLN A 46 -7.00 -10.74 25.07
C GLN A 46 -7.66 -12.03 24.57
N THR A 47 -8.63 -11.89 23.66
CA THR A 47 -9.40 -12.99 23.10
C THR A 47 -9.22 -13.07 21.58
N MET A 48 -9.56 -14.23 21.01
CA MET A 48 -9.58 -14.40 19.54
C MET A 48 -10.57 -13.42 18.89
N ASP A 49 -11.73 -13.19 19.51
CA ASP A 49 -12.73 -12.24 18.99
C ASP A 49 -12.21 -10.80 18.97
N ASP A 50 -11.49 -10.38 20.01
CA ASP A 50 -10.84 -9.07 20.03
C ASP A 50 -9.81 -8.95 18.90
N THR A 51 -8.99 -10.00 18.70
CA THR A 51 -8.02 -10.04 17.61
C THR A 51 -8.72 -9.94 16.25
N LEU A 52 -9.77 -10.73 16.01
CA LEU A 52 -10.55 -10.67 14.77
C LEU A 52 -11.17 -9.28 14.55
N SER A 53 -11.65 -8.62 15.60
CA SER A 53 -12.15 -7.25 15.51
C SER A 53 -11.06 -6.26 15.10
N VAL A 54 -9.84 -6.40 15.63
CA VAL A 54 -8.68 -5.59 15.23
C VAL A 54 -8.29 -5.86 13.78
N LEU A 55 -8.30 -7.11 13.33
CA LEU A 55 -7.97 -7.45 11.94
C LEU A 55 -9.02 -6.89 10.97
N ARG A 56 -10.31 -6.98 11.27
CA ARG A 56 -11.38 -6.36 10.46
C ARG A 56 -11.17 -4.84 10.37
N SER A 57 -10.94 -4.19 11.51
CA SER A 57 -10.66 -2.75 11.56
C SER A 57 -9.40 -2.36 10.76
N THR A 58 -8.38 -3.24 10.75
CA THR A 58 -7.17 -3.06 9.93
C THR A 58 -7.52 -3.11 8.45
N LEU A 59 -8.27 -4.12 8.02
CA LEU A 59 -8.68 -4.25 6.61
C LEU A 59 -9.58 -3.11 6.14
N GLU A 60 -10.47 -2.60 6.99
CA GLU A 60 -11.30 -1.41 6.69
C GLU A 60 -10.44 -0.15 6.47
N ARG A 61 -9.41 0.06 7.29
CA ARG A 61 -8.46 1.18 7.11
C ARG A 61 -7.62 1.01 5.85
N CYS A 62 -7.11 -0.20 5.61
CA CYS A 62 -6.39 -0.52 4.37
C CYS A 62 -7.27 -0.31 3.14
N GLU A 63 -8.56 -0.66 3.19
CA GLU A 63 -9.52 -0.38 2.12
C GLU A 63 -9.72 1.11 1.86
N ALA A 64 -9.85 1.92 2.91
CA ALA A 64 -9.96 3.36 2.74
C ALA A 64 -8.75 3.93 2.00
N VAL A 65 -7.54 3.48 2.38
CA VAL A 65 -6.29 3.88 1.70
C VAL A 65 -6.25 3.40 0.25
N VAL A 66 -6.61 2.14 -0.03
CA VAL A 66 -6.70 1.62 -1.41
C VAL A 66 -7.74 2.38 -2.23
N GLY A 67 -8.86 2.79 -1.63
CA GLY A 67 -9.85 3.63 -2.29
C GLY A 67 -9.27 4.99 -2.73
N GLU A 68 -8.45 5.61 -1.90
CA GLU A 68 -7.73 6.83 -2.27
C GLU A 68 -6.67 6.58 -3.36
N MET A 69 -5.94 5.47 -3.28
CA MET A 69 -4.98 5.04 -4.30
C MET A 69 -5.65 4.86 -5.67
N LEU A 70 -6.79 4.19 -5.74
CA LEU A 70 -7.58 4.03 -6.97
C LEU A 70 -8.11 5.39 -7.47
N GLY A 71 -8.47 6.30 -6.56
CA GLY A 71 -8.79 7.69 -6.90
C GLY A 71 -7.66 8.38 -7.66
N CYS A 72 -6.40 8.20 -7.21
CA CYS A 72 -5.24 8.70 -7.93
C CYS A 72 -5.15 8.09 -9.35
N ILE A 73 -5.34 6.77 -9.50
CA ILE A 73 -5.26 6.08 -10.80
C ILE A 73 -6.31 6.57 -11.78
N TYR A 74 -7.56 6.74 -11.35
CA TYR A 74 -8.66 7.01 -12.26
C TYR A 74 -8.92 8.51 -12.50
N ALA A 75 -8.52 9.38 -11.58
CA ALA A 75 -8.76 10.82 -11.68
C ALA A 75 -7.47 11.63 -11.91
N ASP A 76 -6.45 11.41 -11.08
CA ASP A 76 -5.27 12.28 -11.03
C ASP A 76 -4.24 11.91 -12.12
N ILE A 77 -3.97 10.62 -12.32
CA ILE A 77 -3.00 10.14 -13.33
C ILE A 77 -3.41 10.53 -14.76
N PRO A 78 -4.65 10.31 -15.24
CA PRO A 78 -5.06 10.66 -16.59
C PRO A 78 -4.99 12.17 -16.84
N LEU A 79 -5.42 12.98 -15.87
CA LEU A 79 -5.34 14.43 -15.94
C LEU A 79 -3.89 14.91 -16.14
N LEU A 80 -2.95 14.32 -15.40
CA LEU A 80 -1.53 14.66 -15.53
C LEU A 80 -0.95 14.20 -16.87
N LEU A 81 -1.34 13.02 -17.35
CA LEU A 81 -0.92 12.55 -18.68
C LEU A 81 -1.41 13.49 -19.79
N ASP A 82 -2.65 13.94 -19.72
CA ASP A 82 -3.21 14.92 -20.66
C ASP A 82 -2.46 16.27 -20.61
N GLN A 83 -2.09 16.74 -19.41
CA GLN A 83 -1.30 17.96 -19.22
C GLN A 83 0.12 17.84 -19.79
N LEU A 84 0.75 16.68 -19.61
CA LEU A 84 2.07 16.38 -20.19
C LEU A 84 2.01 16.38 -21.72
N ASP A 85 0.94 15.81 -22.30
CA ASP A 85 0.74 15.74 -23.75
C ASP A 85 0.40 17.09 -24.40
N ALA A 86 -0.25 17.98 -23.64
CA ALA A 86 -0.52 19.36 -24.05
C ALA A 86 0.74 20.26 -24.08
N GLY A 87 1.90 19.75 -23.63
CA GLY A 87 3.18 20.46 -23.70
C GLY A 87 3.48 21.40 -22.53
N GLU A 88 2.70 21.34 -21.44
CA GLU A 88 2.96 22.11 -20.21
C GLU A 88 4.07 21.48 -19.33
N GLY A 89 4.48 20.24 -19.63
CA GLY A 89 5.59 19.56 -18.95
C GLY A 89 6.61 19.02 -19.94
N LYS A 90 7.55 19.87 -20.36
CA LYS A 90 8.79 19.39 -21.00
C LYS A 90 9.53 18.49 -20.01
N GLU A 91 9.97 17.33 -20.49
CA GLU A 91 10.90 16.41 -19.85
C GLU A 91 11.78 17.12 -18.80
N VAL A 92 11.55 16.85 -17.52
CA VAL A 92 12.46 17.31 -16.47
C VAL A 92 13.69 16.41 -16.53
N GLY A 93 14.66 16.75 -17.37
CA GLY A 93 15.88 15.96 -17.57
C GLY A 93 15.62 14.62 -18.29
N SER A 94 16.32 13.54 -17.90
CA SER A 94 16.16 12.20 -18.49
C SER A 94 15.00 11.38 -17.89
N TRP A 95 14.07 12.04 -17.18
CA TRP A 95 13.02 11.37 -16.43
C TRP A 95 11.74 11.20 -17.25
N ASN A 96 11.21 9.98 -17.28
CA ASN A 96 10.00 9.62 -18.03
C ASN A 96 8.77 9.59 -17.12
N ALA A 97 8.02 10.70 -17.10
CA ALA A 97 6.82 10.86 -16.29
C ALA A 97 5.77 9.77 -16.50
N ARG A 98 5.60 9.32 -17.75
CA ARG A 98 4.62 8.27 -18.08
C ARG A 98 4.99 6.94 -17.43
N GLN A 99 6.28 6.60 -17.45
CA GLN A 99 6.79 5.37 -16.86
C GLN A 99 6.63 5.37 -15.34
N ALA A 100 6.89 6.51 -14.68
CA ALA A 100 6.68 6.62 -13.24
C ALA A 100 5.21 6.48 -12.84
N LEU A 101 4.29 7.10 -13.60
CA LEU A 101 2.84 6.97 -13.36
C LEU A 101 2.33 5.55 -13.60
N ASP A 102 2.88 4.84 -14.59
CA ASP A 102 2.58 3.42 -14.83
C ASP A 102 3.07 2.55 -13.66
N GLY A 103 4.31 2.76 -13.20
CA GLY A 103 4.86 2.05 -12.04
C GLY A 103 4.05 2.25 -10.76
N ILE A 104 3.59 3.48 -10.49
CA ILE A 104 2.70 3.77 -9.36
C ILE A 104 1.36 3.05 -9.49
N SER A 105 0.79 3.02 -10.71
CA SER A 105 -0.47 2.33 -10.96
C SER A 105 -0.34 0.83 -10.69
N GLN A 106 0.74 0.19 -11.18
CA GLN A 106 1.02 -1.22 -10.93
C GLN A 106 1.17 -1.51 -9.43
N LEU A 107 1.89 -0.66 -8.70
CA LEU A 107 2.04 -0.81 -7.25
C LEU A 107 0.70 -0.76 -6.52
N PHE A 108 -0.18 0.18 -6.89
CA PHE A 108 -1.49 0.31 -6.26
C PHE A 108 -2.42 -0.87 -6.56
N TYR A 109 -2.34 -1.45 -7.76
CA TYR A 109 -3.02 -2.71 -8.03
C TYR A 109 -2.49 -3.84 -7.14
N SER A 110 -1.19 -3.93 -6.90
CA SER A 110 -0.63 -4.93 -5.98
C SER A 110 -1.09 -4.73 -4.52
N TYR A 111 -1.35 -3.49 -4.08
CA TYR A 111 -1.99 -3.24 -2.79
C TYR A 111 -3.46 -3.69 -2.74
N GLN A 112 -4.20 -3.50 -3.83
CA GLN A 112 -5.58 -3.98 -3.96
C GLN A 112 -5.65 -5.52 -3.94
N ASP A 113 -4.74 -6.18 -4.65
CA ASP A 113 -4.63 -7.64 -4.67
C ASP A 113 -4.32 -8.17 -3.26
N LEU A 114 -3.34 -7.57 -2.59
CA LEU A 114 -3.02 -7.92 -1.20
C LEU A 114 -4.24 -7.75 -0.28
N LEU A 115 -4.97 -6.64 -0.39
CA LEU A 115 -6.17 -6.42 0.43
C LEU A 115 -7.24 -7.49 0.19
N THR A 116 -7.43 -7.88 -1.08
CA THR A 116 -8.39 -8.92 -1.48
C THR A 116 -7.99 -10.27 -0.89
N ASP A 117 -6.73 -10.67 -1.06
CA ASP A 117 -6.18 -11.90 -0.50
C ASP A 117 -6.36 -11.99 1.02
N LYS A 118 -6.15 -10.89 1.75
CA LYS A 118 -6.28 -10.90 3.22
C LYS A 118 -7.74 -10.92 3.68
N ARG A 119 -8.66 -10.37 2.89
CA ARG A 119 -10.11 -10.48 3.15
C ARG A 119 -10.60 -11.90 2.97
N GLU A 120 -10.19 -12.55 1.88
CA GLU A 120 -10.49 -13.95 1.65
C GLU A 120 -9.91 -14.81 2.76
N LEU A 121 -8.63 -14.62 3.12
CA LEU A 121 -8.00 -15.33 4.22
C LEU A 121 -8.73 -15.16 5.57
N LEU A 122 -9.25 -13.96 5.86
CA LEU A 122 -10.04 -13.72 7.06
C LEU A 122 -11.37 -14.48 7.00
N ALA A 123 -12.03 -14.50 5.85
CA ALA A 123 -13.26 -15.25 5.63
C ALA A 123 -13.03 -16.76 5.82
N ASP A 124 -12.01 -17.32 5.16
CA ASP A 124 -11.60 -18.73 5.28
C ASP A 124 -11.38 -19.12 6.74
N PHE A 125 -10.70 -18.26 7.50
CA PHE A 125 -10.44 -18.51 8.91
C PHE A 125 -11.71 -18.48 9.76
N THR A 126 -12.60 -17.51 9.52
CA THR A 126 -13.89 -17.44 10.24
C THR A 126 -14.85 -18.58 9.88
N CYS A 127 -14.69 -19.19 8.72
CA CYS A 127 -15.41 -20.39 8.28
C CYS A 127 -14.72 -21.70 8.73
N GLU A 128 -13.64 -21.61 9.51
CA GLU A 128 -12.85 -22.76 9.98
C GLU A 128 -12.21 -23.60 8.84
N GLU A 129 -12.04 -23.01 7.64
CA GLU A 129 -11.43 -23.68 6.49
C GLU A 129 -9.89 -23.73 6.57
N VAL A 130 -9.29 -22.83 7.36
CA VAL A 130 -7.84 -22.79 7.63
C VAL A 130 -7.56 -22.82 9.14
N SER A 131 -6.47 -23.47 9.53
CA SER A 131 -6.08 -23.53 10.94
C SER A 131 -5.49 -22.19 11.43
N PRO A 132 -5.46 -21.91 12.75
CA PRO A 132 -4.86 -20.69 13.29
C PRO A 132 -3.39 -20.50 12.89
N SER A 133 -2.60 -21.58 12.85
CA SER A 133 -1.19 -21.49 12.44
C SER A 133 -1.02 -21.17 10.95
N GLN A 134 -1.87 -21.75 10.10
CA GLN A 134 -1.91 -21.44 8.66
C GLN A 134 -2.36 -20.00 8.42
N PHE A 135 -3.39 -19.55 9.16
CA PHE A 135 -3.89 -18.18 9.10
C PHE A 135 -2.79 -17.18 9.43
N ILE A 136 -2.11 -17.35 10.57
CA ILE A 136 -1.03 -16.45 10.99
C ILE A 136 0.09 -16.44 9.93
N GLN A 137 0.55 -17.62 9.50
CA GLN A 137 1.60 -17.73 8.49
C GLN A 137 1.24 -17.00 7.18
N ARG A 138 0.03 -17.24 6.65
CA ARG A 138 -0.44 -16.61 5.41
C ARG A 138 -0.69 -15.12 5.60
N TRP A 139 -1.14 -14.68 6.77
CA TRP A 139 -1.38 -13.27 7.07
C TRP A 139 -0.06 -12.48 7.12
N THR A 140 0.92 -13.00 7.86
CA THR A 140 2.23 -12.34 8.04
C THR A 140 3.15 -12.46 6.83
N SER A 141 2.83 -13.36 5.89
CA SER A 141 3.52 -13.43 4.61
C SER A 141 3.12 -12.24 3.75
N ILE A 142 4.05 -11.31 3.57
CA ILE A 142 3.94 -10.23 2.57
C ILE A 142 4.63 -10.72 1.30
N ASP A 143 3.98 -10.50 0.16
CA ASP A 143 4.52 -10.88 -1.15
C ASP A 143 5.85 -10.15 -1.39
N ALA A 144 6.90 -10.91 -1.73
CA ALA A 144 8.20 -10.36 -2.10
C ALA A 144 8.11 -9.40 -3.30
N THR A 145 7.09 -9.59 -4.16
CA THR A 145 6.76 -8.75 -5.30
C THR A 145 6.41 -7.34 -4.86
N LEU A 146 5.50 -7.18 -3.87
CA LEU A 146 5.12 -5.87 -3.35
C LEU A 146 6.31 -5.15 -2.72
N ALA A 147 7.14 -5.86 -1.96
CA ALA A 147 8.36 -5.30 -1.38
C ALA A 147 9.35 -4.81 -2.46
N SER A 148 9.47 -5.55 -3.57
CA SER A 148 10.33 -5.19 -4.69
C SER A 148 9.81 -3.97 -5.47
N GLN A 149 8.50 -3.91 -5.75
CA GLN A 149 7.86 -2.79 -6.45
C GLN A 149 7.96 -1.50 -5.62
N ARG A 150 7.79 -1.61 -4.31
CA ARG A 150 7.99 -0.50 -3.37
C ARG A 150 9.39 0.05 -3.40
N LYS A 151 10.40 -0.83 -3.39
CA LYS A 151 11.79 -0.40 -3.47
C LYS A 151 12.05 0.33 -4.79
N GLN A 152 11.57 -0.22 -5.90
CA GLN A 152 11.69 0.42 -7.21
C GLN A 152 11.04 1.81 -7.22
N GLN A 153 9.82 1.95 -6.67
CA GLN A 153 9.13 3.24 -6.60
C GLN A 153 9.92 4.27 -5.80
N VAL A 154 10.50 3.88 -4.66
CA VAL A 154 11.32 4.76 -3.81
C VAL A 154 12.61 5.17 -4.54
N ASP A 155 13.27 4.24 -5.23
CA ASP A 155 14.46 4.51 -6.03
C ASP A 155 14.14 5.49 -7.18
N ASP A 156 13.03 5.27 -7.91
CA ASP A 156 12.55 6.17 -8.98
C ASP A 156 12.22 7.58 -8.45
N LEU A 157 11.69 7.66 -7.22
CA LEU A 157 11.40 8.91 -6.50
C LEU A 157 12.68 9.67 -6.13
N ALA A 158 13.69 8.96 -5.66
CA ALA A 158 14.98 9.53 -5.30
C ALA A 158 15.70 10.07 -6.55
N ASP A 159 15.65 9.34 -7.66
CA ASP A 159 16.20 9.77 -8.95
C ASP A 159 15.48 11.01 -9.49
N LEU A 160 14.15 11.09 -9.34
CA LEU A 160 13.37 12.29 -9.68
C LEU A 160 13.86 13.51 -8.86
N LEU A 161 13.94 13.37 -7.54
CA LEU A 161 14.35 14.47 -6.66
C LEU A 161 15.78 14.93 -6.93
N ALA A 162 16.67 14.03 -7.35
CA ALA A 162 18.05 14.36 -7.72
C ALA A 162 18.17 15.11 -9.07
N ALA A 163 17.14 15.01 -9.93
CA ALA A 163 17.11 15.65 -11.25
C ALA A 163 16.57 17.10 -11.22
N PHE A 164 16.05 17.58 -10.08
CA PHE A 164 15.55 18.95 -9.84
C PHE A 164 16.58 19.82 -9.11
#